data_AF-A0A1X7J159-F1
#
_entry.id   AF-A0A1X7J159-F1
#
_cell.length_a   1.000
_cell.length_b   1.000
_cell.length_c   1.000
_cell.angle_alpha   90.00
_cell.angle_beta   90.00
_cell.angle_gamma   90.00
#
_symmetry.space_group_name_H-M   'P 1'
#
loop_
_entity.id
_entity.type
_entity.pdbx_description
1 polymer ?
#
loop_
_entity_poly.entity_id
_entity_poly.type
_entity_poly.pdbx_seq_one_letter_code
_entity_poly.pdbx_strand_id
1 'polypeptide(L)'
;MANHPPYSVVLSYAEDRQRLTVQTIDPARLAPLLAGKLEMPILLDEYDFKLDDEFARRLGVAMLNLIALGQPDIKQYISVTQEPIDKPSQP
;
A
#
# COMPACT_ATOMS: atom_id res chain seq x y z
N MET A 1 -19.31 11.15 -14.92
CA MET A 1 -18.36 10.32 -14.16
C MET A 1 -18.92 8.91 -14.20
N ALA A 2 -18.17 7.91 -14.67
CA ALA A 2 -18.66 6.54 -14.71
C ALA A 2 -18.87 6.05 -13.28
N ASN A 3 -20.05 5.48 -12.97
CA ASN A 3 -20.30 4.88 -11.67
C ASN A 3 -19.55 3.56 -11.59
N HIS A 4 -18.39 3.60 -10.94
CA HIS A 4 -17.60 2.44 -10.64
C HIS A 4 -18.12 1.77 -9.36
N PRO A 5 -18.40 0.45 -9.36
CA PRO A 5 -18.63 -0.27 -8.11
C PRO A 5 -17.37 -0.21 -7.22
N PRO A 6 -17.50 -0.46 -5.90
CA PRO A 6 -16.36 -0.56 -5.00
C PRO A 6 -15.35 -1.61 -5.48
N TYR A 7 -14.06 -1.25 -5.46
CA TYR A 7 -12.97 -2.15 -5.81
C TYR A 7 -11.92 -2.19 -4.71
N SER A 8 -11.26 -3.33 -4.58
CA SER A 8 -9.95 -3.43 -3.95
C SER A 8 -8.87 -3.21 -4.99
N VAL A 9 -7.73 -2.67 -4.58
CA VAL A 9 -6.55 -2.49 -5.43
C VAL A 9 -5.48 -3.50 -5.05
N VAL A 10 -4.93 -4.19 -6.04
CA VAL A 10 -3.76 -5.07 -5.90
C VAL A 10 -2.59 -4.39 -6.59
N LEU A 11 -1.51 -4.18 -5.82
CA LEU A 11 -0.21 -3.75 -6.33
C LEU A 11 0.73 -4.94 -6.33
N SER A 12 1.40 -5.20 -7.45
CA SER A 12 2.36 -6.31 -7.57
C SER A 12 3.59 -5.88 -8.36
N TYR A 13 4.75 -6.43 -7.99
CA TYR A 13 6.00 -6.21 -8.72
C TYR A 13 6.35 -7.43 -9.57
N ALA A 14 6.43 -7.21 -10.88
CA ALA A 14 6.88 -8.18 -11.86
C ALA A 14 8.37 -7.96 -12.12
N GLU A 15 9.19 -8.76 -11.45
CA GLU A 15 10.66 -8.64 -11.45
C GLU A 15 11.28 -8.89 -12.84
N ASP A 16 10.72 -9.85 -13.60
CA ASP A 16 11.10 -10.17 -14.98
C ASP A 16 10.98 -8.98 -15.95
N ARG A 17 10.02 -8.09 -15.67
CA ARG A 17 9.68 -6.92 -16.49
C ARG A 17 10.01 -5.60 -15.81
N GLN A 18 10.59 -5.64 -14.62
CA GLN A 18 10.91 -4.48 -13.79
C GLN A 18 9.76 -3.48 -13.70
N ARG A 19 8.52 -3.97 -13.48
CA ARG A 19 7.32 -3.12 -13.50
C ARG A 19 6.40 -3.38 -12.31
N LEU A 20 5.79 -2.31 -11.83
CA LEU A 20 4.64 -2.39 -10.95
C LEU A 20 3.37 -2.54 -11.79
N THR A 21 2.48 -3.42 -11.35
CA THR A 21 1.15 -3.59 -11.94
C THR A 21 0.11 -3.26 -10.89
N VAL A 22 -0.81 -2.36 -11.24
CA VAL A 22 -1.96 -1.97 -10.42
C VAL A 22 -3.20 -2.57 -11.06
N GLN A 23 -3.98 -3.33 -10.29
CA GLN A 23 -5.20 -3.98 -10.76
C GLN A 23 -6.33 -3.72 -9.78
N THR A 24 -7.55 -3.56 -10.30
CA THR A 24 -8.77 -3.55 -9.49
C THR A 24 -9.37 -4.94 -9.44
N ILE A 25 -9.90 -5.33 -8.30
CA ILE A 25 -10.57 -6.61 -8.08
C ILE A 25 -11.81 -6.41 -7.22
N ASP A 26 -12.83 -7.23 -7.49
CA ASP A 26 -14.02 -7.31 -6.64
C ASP A 26 -13.62 -7.70 -5.20
N PRO A 27 -13.94 -6.86 -4.18
CA PRO A 27 -13.61 -7.14 -2.79
C PRO A 27 -14.16 -8.49 -2.30
N ALA A 28 -15.35 -8.90 -2.75
CA ALA A 28 -15.96 -10.16 -2.34
C ALA A 28 -15.18 -11.38 -2.86
N ARG A 29 -14.54 -11.24 -4.02
CA ARG A 29 -13.66 -12.28 -4.58
C ARG A 29 -12.29 -12.31 -3.90
N LEU A 30 -11.82 -11.17 -3.40
CA LEU A 30 -10.53 -11.04 -2.74
C LEU A 30 -10.56 -11.51 -1.28
N ALA A 31 -11.66 -11.25 -0.55
CA ALA A 31 -11.82 -11.56 0.87
C ALA A 31 -11.38 -12.98 1.28
N PRO A 32 -11.80 -14.08 0.63
CA PRO A 32 -11.36 -15.43 1.02
C PRO A 32 -9.86 -15.67 0.80
N LEU A 33 -9.21 -14.94 -0.12
CA LEU A 33 -7.78 -15.07 -0.41
C LEU A 33 -6.89 -14.36 0.62
N LEU A 34 -7.43 -13.34 1.29
CA LEU A 34 -6.74 -12.57 2.33
C LEU A 34 -6.83 -13.22 3.72
N ALA A 35 -7.70 -14.21 3.91
CA ALA A 35 -7.86 -14.88 5.19
C ALA A 35 -6.52 -15.46 5.70
N GLY A 36 -6.10 -15.02 6.89
CA GLY A 36 -4.85 -15.46 7.53
C GLY A 36 -3.57 -14.95 6.86
N LYS A 37 -3.65 -13.95 5.99
CA LYS A 37 -2.48 -13.27 5.40
C LYS A 37 -2.01 -12.11 6.28
N LEU A 38 -0.81 -11.62 6.00
CA LEU A 38 -0.27 -10.43 6.63
C LEU A 38 -1.20 -9.24 6.36
N GLU A 39 -1.64 -8.60 7.43
CA GLU A 39 -2.46 -7.40 7.40
C GLU A 39 -1.71 -6.28 8.14
N MET A 40 -1.70 -5.09 7.53
CA MET A 40 -1.20 -3.88 8.15
C MET A 40 -2.36 -2.88 8.18
N PRO A 41 -3.12 -2.84 9.29
CA PRO A 41 -4.25 -1.92 9.38
C PRO A 41 -3.73 -0.48 9.40
N ILE A 42 -4.37 0.40 8.62
CA ILE A 42 -4.12 1.84 8.62
C ILE A 42 -5.43 2.49 9.07
N LEU A 43 -5.46 3.00 10.30
CA LEU A 43 -6.66 3.57 10.88
C LEU A 43 -6.76 5.06 10.49
N LEU A 44 -7.92 5.47 9.96
CA LEU A 44 -8.07 6.83 9.43
C LEU A 44 -8.14 7.91 10.51
N ASP A 45 -8.55 7.54 11.73
CA ASP A 45 -8.60 8.44 12.88
C ASP A 45 -7.20 8.88 13.35
N GLU A 46 -6.18 8.05 13.15
CA GLU A 46 -4.77 8.41 13.38
C GLU A 46 -4.26 9.52 12.45
N TYR A 47 -5.00 9.80 11.36
CA TYR A 47 -4.67 10.82 10.36
C TYR A 47 -5.73 11.94 10.27
N ASP A 48 -6.52 12.16 11.32
CA ASP A 48 -7.62 13.14 11.34
C ASP A 48 -8.61 12.96 10.17
N PHE A 49 -8.75 11.74 9.66
CA PHE A 49 -9.52 11.41 8.45
C PHE A 49 -9.09 12.19 7.19
N LYS A 50 -7.85 12.70 7.17
CA LYS A 50 -7.26 13.41 6.03
C LYS A 50 -6.34 12.49 5.25
N LEU A 51 -6.66 12.34 3.97
CA LEU A 51 -5.84 11.62 3.00
C LEU A 51 -5.11 12.64 2.12
N ASP A 52 -4.23 13.42 2.73
CA ASP A 52 -3.47 14.46 2.05
C ASP A 52 -2.22 13.90 1.33
N ASP A 53 -1.44 14.80 0.73
CA ASP A 53 -0.22 14.44 -0.02
C ASP A 53 0.80 13.71 0.87
N GLU A 54 0.86 14.04 2.16
CA GLU A 54 1.77 13.41 3.11
C GLU A 54 1.32 11.99 3.44
N PHE A 55 0.02 11.79 3.68
CA PHE A 55 -0.55 10.47 3.83
C PHE A 55 -0.30 9.61 2.58
N ALA A 56 -0.60 10.15 1.39
CA ALA A 56 -0.42 9.43 0.13
C ALA A 56 1.05 9.03 -0.10
N ARG A 57 1.99 9.93 0.23
CA ARG A 57 3.43 9.67 0.20
C ARG A 57 3.79 8.50 1.12
N ARG A 58 3.39 8.56 2.39
CA ARG A 58 3.70 7.51 3.40
C ARG A 58 3.10 6.16 3.02
N LEU A 59 1.85 6.15 2.55
CA LEU A 59 1.20 4.94 2.06
C LEU A 59 1.98 4.31 0.91
N GLY A 60 2.40 5.11 -0.06
CA GLY A 60 3.21 4.64 -1.19
C GLY A 60 4.54 4.02 -0.75
N VAL A 61 5.25 4.68 0.17
CA VAL A 61 6.49 4.15 0.76
C VAL A 61 6.25 2.83 1.47
N ALA A 62 5.18 2.74 2.27
CA ALA A 62 4.84 1.52 3.00
C ALA A 62 4.56 0.34 2.05
N MET A 63 3.81 0.56 0.96
CA MET A 63 3.52 -0.47 -0.04
C MET A 63 4.80 -0.96 -0.75
N LEU A 64 5.70 -0.04 -1.11
CA LEU A 64 6.99 -0.40 -1.73
C LEU A 64 7.88 -1.20 -0.78
N ASN A 65 7.91 -0.80 0.50
CA ASN A 65 8.66 -1.52 1.54
C ASN A 65 8.09 -2.93 1.78
N LEU A 66 6.77 -3.09 1.81
CA LEU A 66 6.13 -4.42 1.93
C LEU A 66 6.48 -5.34 0.77
N ILE A 67 6.47 -4.83 -0.48
CA ILE A 67 6.93 -5.59 -1.65
C ILE A 67 8.41 -5.97 -1.48
N ALA A 68 9.24 -5.04 -1.04
CA ALA A 68 10.67 -5.26 -0.84
C ALA A 68 11.01 -6.29 0.27
N LEU A 69 10.06 -6.64 1.16
CA LEU A 69 10.23 -7.75 2.10
C LEU A 69 10.18 -9.11 1.39
N GLY A 70 9.33 -9.25 0.36
CA GLY A 70 9.19 -10.49 -0.41
C GLY A 70 10.07 -10.54 -1.67
N GLN A 71 10.39 -9.39 -2.26
CA GLN A 71 11.15 -9.24 -3.50
C GLN A 71 12.22 -8.14 -3.33
N PRO A 72 13.35 -8.45 -2.68
CA PRO A 72 14.32 -7.45 -2.25
C PRO A 72 14.99 -6.68 -3.40
N ASP A 73 15.03 -7.24 -4.60
CA ASP A 73 15.68 -6.63 -5.76
C ASP A 73 15.06 -5.28 -6.16
N ILE A 74 13.79 -5.05 -5.81
CA ILE A 74 13.14 -3.76 -6.05
C ILE A 74 13.81 -2.62 -5.26
N LYS A 75 14.52 -2.91 -4.16
CA LYS A 75 15.16 -1.90 -3.30
C LYS A 75 16.12 -0.99 -4.06
N GLN A 76 16.77 -1.50 -5.10
CA GLN A 76 17.68 -0.70 -5.95
C GLN A 76 16.95 0.43 -6.71
N TYR A 77 15.63 0.32 -6.87
CA TYR A 77 14.78 1.31 -7.55
C TYR A 77 14.01 2.21 -6.57
N ILE A 78 14.14 1.99 -5.25
CA ILE A 78 13.43 2.76 -4.23
C ILE A 78 14.33 3.90 -3.73
N SER A 79 13.97 5.13 -4.11
CA SER A 79 14.63 6.38 -3.67
C SER A 79 13.64 7.29 -2.97
N VAL A 80 13.01 6.78 -1.91
CA VAL A 80 12.00 7.49 -1.13
C VAL A 80 12.52 7.86 0.25
N THR A 81 12.06 9.00 0.79
CA THR A 81 12.34 9.37 2.17
C THR A 81 11.64 8.38 3.10
N GLN A 82 12.42 7.68 3.92
CA GLN A 82 11.87 6.77 4.93
C GLN A 82 11.55 7.57 6.19
N GLU A 83 10.30 8.02 6.29
CA GLU A 83 9.75 8.47 7.57
C GLU A 83 9.08 7.28 8.28
N PRO A 84 9.28 7.11 9.60
CA PRO A 84 8.51 6.14 10.37
C PRO A 84 7.02 6.44 10.20
N ILE A 85 6.21 5.39 9.98
CA ILE A 85 4.74 5.51 9.96
C ILE A 85 4.23 5.96 11.34
N ASP A 86 5.01 5.67 12.40
CA ASP A 86 4.79 6.12 13.77
C ASP A 86 5.79 7.20 14.20
N LYS A 87 5.28 8.42 14.38
CA LYS A 87 5.56 9.12 15.64
C LYS A 87 4.21 9.53 16.21
N PRO A 88 3.72 8.89 17.30
CA PRO A 88 2.75 9.58 18.13
C PRO A 88 3.41 10.90 18.53
N SER A 89 2.73 11.99 18.22
CA SER A 89 3.07 13.32 18.74
C SER A 89 3.22 13.16 20.26
N GLN A 90 4.47 13.18 20.74
CA GLN A 90 4.73 13.16 22.18
C GLN A 90 4.09 14.44 22.78
N PRO A 91 3.48 14.31 23.97
CA PRO A 91 2.73 15.37 24.62
C PRO A 91 3.56 16.61 24.96
#